data_AF-A0AAW0G1Z1-F1
#
_entry.id   AF-A0AAW0G1Z1-F1
#
_cell.length_a   1.000
_cell.length_b   1.000
_cell.length_c   1.000
_cell.angle_alpha   90.00
_cell.angle_beta   90.00
_cell.angle_gamma   90.00
#
_symmetry.space_group_name_H-M   'P 1'
#
loop_
_entity.id
_entity.type
_entity.pdbx_description
1 polymer ?
#
loop_
_entity_poly.entity_id
_entity_poly.type
_entity_poly.pdbx_seq_one_letter_code
_entity_poly.pdbx_strand_id
1 'polypeptide(L)'
;MEAFPSIPSLVGGFVEGIGISNILFGISIAQAYVYTQNWERDPQWMKSLAISVILLETASTVFVQRQQYFYSVLAIGNPLSLEKIDWSIPAALAFEILSEIIVQGFYVHRMWIFSKNRALTIGTSFFLACRYGFFLSEGIYLLIDLAIDVL
;
A
#
# COMPACT_ATOMS: atom_id res chain seq x y z
N MET A 1 24.27 22.91 -6.37
CA MET A 1 22.97 22.99 -7.06
C MET A 1 22.56 21.55 -7.30
N GLU A 2 21.65 21.01 -6.48
CA GLU A 2 21.12 19.67 -6.72
C GLU A 2 20.39 19.71 -8.07
N ALA A 3 20.89 18.93 -9.03
CA ALA A 3 20.27 18.85 -10.34
C ALA A 3 18.93 18.13 -10.16
N PHE A 4 17.82 18.86 -10.37
CA PHE A 4 16.50 18.25 -10.37
C PHE A 4 16.50 17.04 -11.32
N PRO A 5 15.99 15.88 -10.88
CA PRO A 5 15.98 14.68 -11.70
C PRO A 5 15.25 14.94 -13.02
N SER A 6 15.77 14.40 -14.12
CA SER A 6 15.12 14.53 -15.43
C SER A 6 13.82 13.73 -15.45
N ILE A 7 12.79 14.23 -16.13
CA ILE A 7 11.47 13.56 -16.23
C ILE A 7 11.59 12.07 -16.59
N PRO A 8 12.45 11.64 -17.54
CA PRO A 8 12.63 10.22 -17.84
C PRO A 8 13.17 9.40 -16.66
N SER A 9 14.07 9.96 -15.84
CA SER A 9 14.59 9.27 -14.66
C SER A 9 13.53 9.11 -13.56
N LEU A 10 12.65 10.11 -13.41
CA LEU A 10 11.60 10.11 -12.40
C LEU A 10 10.48 9.13 -12.77
N VAL A 11 10.02 9.17 -14.01
CA VAL A 11 9.02 8.22 -14.54
C VAL A 11 9.61 6.80 -14.64
N GLY A 12 10.88 6.67 -15.04
CA GLY A 12 11.58 5.38 -15.09
C GLY A 12 11.65 4.71 -13.72
N GLY A 13 12.11 5.44 -12.70
CA GLY A 13 12.17 4.93 -11.33
C GLY A 13 10.80 4.57 -10.76
N PHE A 14 9.76 5.34 -11.09
CA PHE A 14 8.37 5.03 -10.72
C PHE A 14 7.88 3.71 -11.32
N VAL A 15 8.11 3.49 -12.62
CA VAL A 15 7.76 2.24 -13.32
C VAL A 15 8.49 1.04 -12.73
N GLU A 16 9.80 1.18 -12.48
CA GLU A 16 10.60 0.11 -11.87
C GLU A 16 10.11 -0.22 -10.45
N GLY A 17 9.80 0.80 -9.65
CA GLY A 17 9.24 0.64 -8.32
C GLY A 17 7.94 -0.15 -8.31
N ILE A 18 7.00 0.18 -9.21
CA ILE A 18 5.75 -0.59 -9.36
C ILE A 18 6.02 -2.02 -9.84
N GLY A 19 7.00 -2.22 -10.71
CA GLY A 19 7.43 -3.56 -11.12
C GLY A 19 7.87 -4.42 -9.94
N ILE A 20 8.67 -3.87 -9.02
CA ILE A 20 9.09 -4.56 -7.79
C ILE A 20 7.88 -4.81 -6.88
N SER A 21 6.98 -3.84 -6.71
CA SER A 21 5.76 -4.00 -5.91
C SER A 21 4.87 -5.13 -6.43
N ASN A 22 4.72 -5.28 -7.75
CA ASN A 22 3.98 -6.39 -8.35
C ASN A 22 4.60 -7.76 -8.05
N ILE A 23 5.93 -7.85 -8.01
CA ILE A 23 6.63 -9.09 -7.64
C ILE A 23 6.33 -9.44 -6.18
N LEU A 24 6.38 -8.44 -5.28
CA LEU A 24 6.03 -8.62 -3.87
C LEU A 24 4.57 -9.05 -3.70
N PHE A 25 3.65 -8.46 -4.45
CA PHE A 25 2.24 -8.88 -4.47
C PHE A 25 2.09 -10.35 -4.93
N GLY A 26 2.86 -10.78 -5.93
CA GLY A 26 2.91 -12.20 -6.33
C GLY A 26 3.36 -13.13 -5.19
N ILE A 27 4.32 -12.68 -4.37
CA ILE A 27 4.73 -13.41 -3.16
C ILE A 27 3.59 -13.46 -2.13
N SER A 28 2.86 -12.37 -1.90
CA SER A 28 1.68 -12.35 -1.02
C SER A 28 0.61 -13.35 -1.48
N ILE A 29 0.33 -13.45 -2.78
CA ILE A 29 -0.58 -14.46 -3.34
C ILE A 29 -0.06 -15.86 -3.05
N ALA A 30 1.22 -16.13 -3.26
CA ALA A 30 1.81 -17.44 -2.98
C ALA A 30 1.71 -17.79 -1.48
N GLN A 31 1.92 -16.81 -0.59
CA GLN A 31 1.73 -16.98 0.86
C GLN A 31 0.27 -17.31 1.20
N ALA A 32 -0.70 -16.61 0.60
CA ALA A 32 -2.11 -16.91 0.76
C ALA A 32 -2.48 -18.30 0.21
N TYR A 33 -1.91 -18.71 -0.91
CA TYR A 33 -2.09 -20.05 -1.47
C TYR A 33 -1.59 -21.14 -0.52
N VAL A 34 -0.36 -21.00 0.00
CA VAL A 34 0.19 -21.94 1.00
C VAL A 34 -0.66 -21.93 2.28
N TYR A 35 -1.19 -20.76 2.68
CA TYR A 35 -2.11 -20.65 3.80
C TYR A 35 -3.37 -21.50 3.53
N THR A 36 -3.93 -21.46 2.32
CA THR A 36 -5.12 -22.24 1.93
C THR A 36 -4.99 -23.74 2.14
N GLN A 37 -3.79 -24.27 1.93
CA GLN A 37 -3.52 -25.71 2.07
C GLN A 37 -3.51 -26.17 3.54
N ASN A 38 -3.37 -25.25 4.49
CA ASN A 38 -3.27 -25.58 5.93
C ASN A 38 -4.51 -25.15 6.73
N TRP A 39 -5.62 -24.80 6.06
CA TRP A 39 -6.82 -24.20 6.66
C TRP A 39 -7.71 -25.10 7.49
N GLU A 40 -7.49 -26.40 7.51
CA GLU A 40 -8.46 -27.34 8.10
C GLU A 40 -8.74 -27.10 9.59
N ARG A 41 -7.77 -26.58 10.34
CA ARG A 41 -7.87 -26.39 11.80
C ARG A 41 -8.02 -24.93 12.24
N ASP A 42 -7.97 -23.99 11.30
CA ASP A 42 -7.99 -22.56 11.62
C ASP A 42 -9.43 -22.03 11.77
N PRO A 43 -9.65 -21.10 12.71
CA PRO A 43 -10.96 -20.48 12.92
C PRO A 43 -11.40 -19.66 11.70
N GLN A 44 -12.71 -19.61 11.45
CA GLN A 44 -13.31 -18.94 10.28
C GLN A 44 -12.88 -17.47 10.13
N TRP A 45 -12.70 -16.74 11.23
CA TRP A 45 -12.28 -15.33 11.19
C TRP A 45 -10.87 -15.14 10.59
N MET A 46 -9.94 -16.08 10.78
CA MET A 46 -8.59 -16.00 10.20
C MET A 46 -8.61 -16.20 8.68
N LYS A 47 -9.50 -17.08 8.20
CA LYS A 47 -9.72 -17.32 6.77
C LYS A 47 -10.32 -16.09 6.10
N SER A 48 -11.36 -15.52 6.70
CA SER A 48 -11.97 -14.28 6.23
C SER A 48 -10.97 -13.12 6.21
N LEU A 49 -10.12 -13.02 7.23
CA LEU A 49 -9.05 -12.01 7.28
C LEU A 49 -8.07 -12.18 6.11
N ALA A 50 -7.56 -13.38 5.87
CA ALA A 50 -6.61 -13.62 4.78
C ALA A 50 -7.21 -13.32 3.39
N ILE A 51 -8.46 -13.70 3.16
CA ILE A 51 -9.17 -13.37 1.91
C ILE A 51 -9.34 -11.85 1.77
N SER A 52 -9.70 -11.18 2.87
CA SER A 52 -9.90 -9.72 2.86
C SER A 52 -8.61 -8.98 2.53
N VAL A 53 -7.47 -9.41 3.08
CA VAL A 53 -6.14 -8.83 2.80
C VAL A 53 -5.80 -8.97 1.32
N ILE A 54 -5.97 -10.16 0.73
CA ILE A 54 -5.68 -10.36 -0.71
C ILE A 54 -6.59 -9.49 -1.59
N LEU A 55 -7.87 -9.34 -1.24
CA LEU A 55 -8.77 -8.46 -2.00
C LEU A 55 -8.37 -6.98 -1.90
N LEU A 56 -7.96 -6.52 -0.71
CA LEU A 56 -7.50 -5.15 -0.50
C LEU A 56 -6.18 -4.88 -1.26
N GLU A 57 -5.21 -5.79 -1.18
CA GLU A 57 -3.94 -5.68 -1.92
C GLU A 57 -4.15 -5.75 -3.44
N THR A 58 -5.12 -6.55 -3.91
CA THR A 58 -5.49 -6.58 -5.32
C THR A 58 -6.07 -5.24 -5.76
N ALA A 59 -6.98 -4.67 -4.96
CA ALA A 59 -7.60 -3.39 -5.26
C ALA A 59 -6.57 -2.26 -5.32
N SER A 60 -5.68 -2.14 -4.33
CA SER A 60 -4.60 -1.14 -4.35
C SER A 60 -3.70 -1.32 -5.56
N THR A 61 -3.29 -2.56 -5.86
CA THR A 61 -2.44 -2.86 -7.03
C THR A 61 -3.11 -2.41 -8.34
N VAL A 62 -4.42 -2.61 -8.50
CA VAL A 62 -5.16 -2.15 -9.69
C VAL A 62 -5.11 -0.61 -9.82
N PHE A 63 -5.28 0.12 -8.72
CA PHE A 63 -5.18 1.59 -8.74
C PHE A 63 -3.76 2.07 -9.05
N VAL A 64 -2.74 1.41 -8.50
CA VAL A 64 -1.32 1.71 -8.80
C VAL A 64 -1.00 1.44 -10.28
N GLN A 65 -1.53 0.35 -10.86
CA GLN A 65 -1.38 0.08 -12.29
C GLN A 65 -2.05 1.14 -13.17
N ARG A 66 -3.23 1.62 -12.78
CA ARG A 66 -3.89 2.74 -13.46
C ARG A 66 -3.03 4.01 -13.40
N GLN A 67 -2.47 4.31 -12.23
CA GLN A 67 -1.57 5.44 -12.03
C GLN A 67 -0.36 5.34 -12.99
N GLN A 68 0.26 4.16 -13.07
CA GLN A 68 1.37 3.89 -13.99
C GLN A 68 0.98 4.18 -15.44
N TYR A 69 -0.18 3.69 -15.89
CA TYR A 69 -0.65 3.94 -17.25
C TYR A 69 -0.84 5.43 -17.53
N PHE A 70 -1.39 6.18 -16.57
CA PHE A 70 -1.60 7.62 -16.72
C PHE A 70 -0.27 8.38 -16.88
N TYR A 71 0.67 8.22 -15.95
CA TYR A 71 1.93 8.97 -15.98
C TYR A 71 2.93 8.47 -17.02
N SER A 72 2.89 7.19 -17.40
CA SER A 72 3.83 6.64 -18.39
C SER A 72 3.35 6.76 -19.83
N VAL A 73 2.04 6.72 -20.09
CA VAL A 73 1.49 6.69 -21.46
C VAL A 73 0.72 7.96 -21.79
N LEU A 74 -0.22 8.37 -20.94
CA LEU A 74 -1.11 9.50 -21.23
C LEU A 74 -0.42 10.86 -21.04
N ALA A 75 0.54 10.94 -20.12
CA ALA A 75 1.31 12.15 -19.85
C ALA A 75 2.47 12.40 -20.85
N ILE A 76 2.68 11.51 -21.85
CA ILE A 76 3.74 11.68 -22.84
C ILE A 76 3.53 12.98 -23.63
N GLY A 77 4.50 13.88 -23.59
CA GLY A 77 4.47 15.16 -24.30
C GLY A 77 3.80 16.31 -23.55
N ASN A 78 3.25 16.07 -22.35
CA ASN A 78 2.72 17.12 -21.48
C ASN A 78 3.33 17.01 -20.06
N PRO A 79 4.42 17.73 -19.76
CA PRO A 79 5.06 17.66 -18.45
C PRO A 79 4.16 18.18 -17.31
N LEU A 80 3.16 19.02 -17.60
CA LEU A 80 2.21 19.52 -16.60
C LEU A 80 1.29 18.41 -16.06
N SER A 81 1.16 17.29 -16.78
CA SER A 81 0.38 16.15 -16.29
C SER A 81 1.05 15.43 -15.11
N LEU A 82 2.36 15.61 -14.89
CA LEU A 82 3.08 15.08 -13.73
C LEU A 82 2.86 15.90 -12.46
N GLU A 83 2.47 17.18 -12.61
CA GLU A 83 2.13 18.04 -11.47
C GLU A 83 0.71 17.80 -10.97
N LYS A 84 -0.14 17.19 -11.79
CA LYS A 84 -1.52 16.86 -11.42
C LYS A 84 -1.60 15.54 -10.69
N ILE A 85 -2.38 15.51 -9.63
CA ILE A 85 -2.64 14.30 -8.85
C ILE A 85 -3.79 13.52 -9.49
N ASP A 86 -3.53 12.31 -9.99
CA ASP A 86 -4.61 11.42 -10.41
C ASP A 86 -5.35 10.90 -9.17
N TRP A 87 -6.69 10.87 -9.25
CA TRP A 87 -7.54 10.37 -8.17
C TRP A 87 -7.27 8.91 -7.79
N SER A 88 -6.63 8.12 -8.66
CA SER A 88 -6.21 6.75 -8.33
C SER A 88 -5.16 6.71 -7.23
N ILE A 89 -4.41 7.80 -6.99
CA ILE A 89 -3.38 7.89 -5.95
C ILE A 89 -4.00 7.82 -4.56
N PRO A 90 -4.88 8.76 -4.13
CA PRO A 90 -5.50 8.67 -2.81
C PRO A 90 -6.39 7.44 -2.67
N ALA A 91 -6.96 6.93 -3.77
CA ALA A 91 -7.69 5.67 -3.75
C ALA A 91 -6.78 4.49 -3.41
N ALA A 92 -5.65 4.31 -4.11
CA ALA A 92 -4.66 3.27 -3.83
C ALA A 92 -4.20 3.33 -2.37
N LEU A 93 -3.83 4.53 -1.91
CA LEU A 93 -3.37 4.76 -0.54
C LEU A 93 -4.41 4.34 0.51
N ALA A 94 -5.69 4.63 0.28
CA ALA A 94 -6.75 4.24 1.20
C ALA A 94 -6.85 2.71 1.36
N PHE A 95 -6.75 1.94 0.25
CA PHE A 95 -6.77 0.48 0.29
C PHE A 95 -5.51 -0.10 0.96
N GLU A 96 -4.34 0.50 0.74
CA GLU A 96 -3.08 0.11 1.38
C GLU A 96 -3.14 0.31 2.90
N ILE A 97 -3.65 1.47 3.36
CA ILE A 97 -3.83 1.75 4.79
C ILE A 97 -4.74 0.71 5.44
N LEU A 98 -5.86 0.38 4.80
CA LEU A 98 -6.80 -0.62 5.31
C LEU A 98 -6.17 -2.01 5.40
N SER A 99 -5.44 -2.43 4.37
CA SER A 99 -4.73 -3.71 4.37
C SER A 99 -3.69 -3.76 5.49
N GLU A 100 -2.91 -2.70 5.64
CA GLU A 100 -1.84 -2.61 6.63
C GLU A 100 -2.36 -2.70 8.07
N ILE A 101 -3.45 -1.98 8.40
CA ILE A 101 -4.08 -2.03 9.73
C ILE A 101 -4.50 -3.45 10.07
N ILE A 102 -5.09 -4.16 9.11
CA ILE A 102 -5.57 -5.53 9.31
C ILE A 102 -4.39 -6.48 9.53
N VAL A 103 -3.38 -6.44 8.66
CA VAL A 103 -2.22 -7.34 8.71
C VAL A 103 -1.38 -7.07 9.97
N GLN A 104 -1.03 -5.82 10.25
CA GLN A 104 -0.22 -5.47 11.41
C GLN A 104 -1.00 -5.66 12.71
N GLY A 105 -2.30 -5.37 12.74
CA GLY A 105 -3.17 -5.66 13.88
C GLY A 105 -3.20 -7.16 14.21
N PHE A 106 -3.30 -8.01 13.19
CA PHE A 106 -3.19 -9.46 13.36
C PHE A 106 -1.81 -9.88 13.88
N TYR A 107 -0.73 -9.28 13.37
CA TYR A 107 0.62 -9.57 13.83
C TYR A 107 0.84 -9.18 15.30
N VAL A 108 0.37 -8.00 15.71
CA VAL A 108 0.38 -7.54 17.12
C VAL A 108 -0.44 -8.49 18.00
N HIS A 109 -1.62 -8.92 17.56
CA HIS A 109 -2.44 -9.88 18.29
C HIS A 109 -1.71 -11.22 18.48
N ARG A 110 -1.11 -11.76 17.42
CA ARG A 110 -0.29 -12.98 17.53
C ARG A 110 0.91 -12.78 18.43
N MET A 111 1.62 -11.66 18.32
CA MET A 111 2.74 -11.33 19.20
C MET A 111 2.31 -11.28 20.67
N TRP A 112 1.15 -10.69 20.99
CA TRP A 112 0.64 -10.64 22.35
C TRP A 112 0.37 -12.04 22.94
N ILE A 113 -0.14 -12.97 22.13
CA ILE A 113 -0.45 -14.34 22.57
C ILE A 113 0.83 -15.18 22.72
N PHE A 114 1.78 -15.06 21.79
CA PHE A 114 2.96 -15.94 21.74
C PHE A 114 4.20 -15.37 22.44
N SER A 115 4.35 -14.05 22.52
CA SER A 115 5.51 -13.41 23.12
C SER A 115 5.28 -13.18 24.61
N LYS A 116 6.12 -13.80 25.44
CA LYS A 116 6.23 -13.44 26.88
C LYS A 116 6.89 -12.08 27.11
N ASN A 117 7.39 -11.43 26.05
CA ASN A 117 8.08 -10.14 26.15
C ASN A 117 7.14 -8.97 25.80
N ARG A 118 6.60 -8.34 26.84
CA ARG A 118 5.68 -7.20 26.72
C ARG A 118 6.32 -5.97 26.05
N ALA A 119 7.63 -5.79 26.18
CA ALA A 119 8.33 -4.64 25.58
C ALA A 119 8.30 -4.68 24.04
N LEU A 120 8.45 -5.87 23.43
CA LEU A 120 8.38 -6.02 21.97
C LEU A 120 6.98 -5.74 21.42
N THR A 121 5.94 -6.15 22.15
CA THR A 121 4.55 -5.89 21.73
C THR A 121 4.20 -4.41 21.87
N ILE A 122 4.65 -3.75 22.94
CA ILE A 122 4.45 -2.29 23.10
C ILE A 122 5.21 -1.53 22.01
N GLY A 123 6.46 -1.91 21.74
CA GLY A 123 7.27 -1.28 20.70
C GLY A 123 6.64 -1.40 19.31
N THR A 124 6.23 -2.59 18.92
CA THR A 124 5.57 -2.82 17.61
C THR A 124 4.24 -2.07 17.48
N SER A 125 3.41 -2.05 18.53
CA SER A 125 2.18 -1.25 18.54
C SER A 125 2.45 0.26 18.42
N PHE A 126 3.51 0.76 19.05
CA PHE A 126 3.90 2.17 18.94
C PHE A 126 4.32 2.51 17.50
N PHE A 127 5.17 1.69 16.88
CA PHE A 127 5.57 1.89 15.48
C PHE A 127 4.38 1.86 14.51
N LEU A 128 3.42 0.95 14.72
CA LEU A 128 2.17 0.91 13.95
C LEU A 128 1.38 2.23 14.11
N ALA A 129 1.26 2.76 15.32
CA ALA A 129 0.55 4.01 15.56
C ALA A 129 1.23 5.21 14.88
N CYS A 130 2.56 5.30 14.94
CA CYS A 130 3.32 6.35 14.25
C CYS A 130 3.15 6.26 12.73
N ARG A 131 3.21 5.04 12.18
CA ARG A 131 3.07 4.80 10.75
C ARG A 131 1.67 5.15 10.25
N TYR A 132 0.62 4.80 11.01
CA TYR A 132 -0.75 5.20 10.71
C TYR A 132 -0.91 6.73 10.72
N GLY A 133 -0.31 7.44 11.68
CA GLY A 133 -0.31 8.89 11.72
C GLY A 133 0.33 9.54 10.50
N PHE A 134 1.45 9.00 10.03
CA PHE A 134 2.11 9.45 8.80
C PHE A 134 1.19 9.26 7.58
N PHE A 135 0.61 8.08 7.40
CA PHE A 135 -0.27 7.81 6.27
C PHE A 135 -1.55 8.65 6.26
N LEU A 136 -2.15 8.92 7.43
CA LEU A 136 -3.29 9.83 7.53
C LEU A 136 -2.90 11.24 7.08
N SER A 137 -1.72 11.72 7.48
CA SER A 137 -1.22 13.02 7.07
C SER A 137 -1.06 13.10 5.55
N GLU A 138 -0.38 12.12 4.95
CA GLU A 138 -0.20 12.04 3.50
C GLU A 138 -1.52 11.97 2.75
N GLY A 139 -2.47 11.14 3.22
CA GLY A 139 -3.80 11.04 2.64
C GLY A 139 -4.57 12.37 2.67
N ILE A 140 -4.46 13.12 3.77
CA ILE A 140 -5.10 14.44 3.88
C ILE A 140 -4.47 15.44 2.90
N TYR A 141 -3.14 15.48 2.79
CA TYR A 141 -2.45 16.37 1.83
C TYR A 141 -2.86 16.07 0.40
N LEU A 142 -2.84 14.80 0.00
CA LEU A 142 -3.24 14.37 -1.35
C LEU A 142 -4.70 14.70 -1.67
N LEU A 143 -5.61 14.61 -0.69
CA LEU A 143 -7.01 14.97 -0.87
C LEU A 143 -7.21 16.49 -1.02
N ILE A 144 -6.44 17.29 -0.29
CA ILE A 144 -6.46 18.75 -0.42
C ILE A 144 -5.95 19.17 -1.79
N ASP A 145 -4.82 18.62 -2.21
CA ASP A 145 -4.23 18.93 -3.52
C ASP A 145 -5.15 18.48 -4.67
N LEU A 146 -5.77 17.29 -4.55
CA LEU A 146 -6.79 16.84 -5.50
C LEU A 146 -8.00 17.79 -5.55
N ALA A 147 -8.44 18.31 -4.41
CA ALA A 147 -9.56 19.25 -4.36
C ALA A 147 -9.22 20.61 -5.00
N ILE A 148 -7.96 21.05 -4.89
CA ILE A 148 -7.45 22.26 -5.54
C ILE A 148 -7.37 22.06 -7.06
N ASP A 149 -6.87 20.91 -7.52
CA ASP A 149 -6.75 20.58 -8.95
C ASP A 149 -8.10 20.50 -9.69
N VAL A 150 -9.19 20.25 -8.96
CA VAL A 150 -10.56 20.14 -9.50
C VAL A 150 -11.27 21.50 -9.58
N LEU A 151 -10.81 22.51 -8.86
CA LEU A 151 -11.44 23.84 -8.75
C LEU A 151 -10.91 24.83 -9.79
#